data_AF-A0AA35STA5-F1
#
_entry.id   AF-A0AA35STA5-F1
#
_cell.length_a   1.000
_cell.length_b   1.000
_cell.length_c   1.000
_cell.angle_alpha   90.00
_cell.angle_beta   90.00
_cell.angle_gamma   90.00
#
_symmetry.space_group_name_H-M   'P 1'
#
loop_
_entity.id
_entity.type
_entity.pdbx_description
1 polymer ?
#
loop_
_entity_poly.entity_id
_entity_poly.type
_entity_poly.pdbx_seq_one_letter_code
_entity_poly.pdbx_strand_id
1 'polypeptide(L)' 'MEQSAPDANGGECPECQSGTYTIRNRPCEPCPANSDSHEAGLAECSCLHGYYRAPLDSVHDHCTS' A
#
# COMPACT_ATOMS: atom_id res chain seq x y z
N MET A 1 -12.14 -17.90 10.08
CA MET A 1 -11.09 -17.42 11.01
C MET A 1 -10.19 -16.51 10.19
N GLU A 2 -10.66 -15.33 9.82
CA GLU A 2 -9.90 -14.37 9.01
C GLU A 2 -9.37 -13.29 9.93
N GLN A 3 -8.24 -13.61 10.56
CA GLN A 3 -7.44 -12.67 11.33
C GLN A 3 -5.99 -12.96 10.90
N SER A 4 -5.57 -12.34 9.80
CA SER A 4 -4.19 -12.41 9.34
C SER A 4 -3.64 -10.99 9.31
N ALA A 5 -3.44 -10.44 10.50
CA ALA A 5 -2.46 -9.40 10.73
C ALA A 5 -1.41 -10.04 11.64
N PRO A 6 -0.25 -10.48 11.12
CA PRO A 6 0.79 -11.03 11.98
C PRO A 6 1.41 -9.91 12.82
N ASP A 7 1.35 -10.12 14.14
CA ASP A 7 2.13 -9.41 15.15
C ASP A 7 3.63 -9.43 14.80
N ALA A 8 4.18 -8.22 14.64
CA ALA A 8 5.55 -8.00 14.19
C ALA A 8 6.34 -7.29 15.29
N ASN A 9 6.96 -8.06 16.20
CA ASN A 9 7.89 -7.55 17.22
C ASN A 9 9.33 -7.88 16.81
N GLY A 10 9.94 -6.96 16.06
CA GLY A 10 11.33 -7.06 15.63
C GLY A 10 11.82 -5.87 14.80
N GLY A 11 11.35 -4.64 15.06
CA GLY A 11 11.69 -3.49 14.20
C GLY A 11 11.13 -3.60 12.77
N GLU A 12 10.09 -4.41 12.62
CA GLU A 12 9.36 -4.76 11.40
C GLU A 12 8.16 -3.81 11.29
N CYS A 13 8.05 -3.10 10.17
CA CYS A 13 6.88 -2.26 9.90
C CYS A 13 5.61 -3.11 10.00
N PRO A 14 4.50 -2.62 10.58
CA PRO A 14 3.25 -3.35 10.62
C PRO A 14 2.87 -3.77 9.20
N GLU A 15 2.80 -5.08 8.95
CA GLU A 15 2.56 -5.62 7.62
C GLU A 15 1.10 -5.33 7.25
N CYS A 16 0.88 -4.27 6.47
CA CYS A 16 -0.44 -3.88 6.01
C CYS A 16 -1.01 -4.96 5.09
N GLN A 17 -2.28 -5.33 5.26
CA GLN A 17 -2.91 -6.33 4.40
C GLN A 17 -2.95 -5.88 2.93
N SER A 18 -3.10 -6.82 2.00
CA SER A 18 -3.33 -6.50 0.58
C SER A 18 -4.48 -5.51 0.41
N GLY A 19 -4.32 -4.51 -0.45
CA GLY A 19 -5.21 -3.37 -0.61
C GLY A 19 -4.93 -2.18 0.34
N THR A 20 -3.97 -2.30 1.25
CA THR A 20 -3.48 -1.21 2.12
C THR A 20 -1.97 -1.04 2.04
N TYR A 21 -1.46 0.14 2.41
CA TYR A 21 -0.03 0.48 2.41
C TYR A 21 0.34 1.29 3.66
N THR A 22 1.62 1.30 4.05
CA THR A 22 2.12 2.13 5.16
C THR A 22 3.35 2.92 4.78
N ILE A 23 3.37 4.20 5.14
CA ILE A 23 4.52 5.08 4.91
C ILE A 23 5.23 5.29 6.24
N ARG A 24 6.48 4.87 6.39
CA ARG A 24 7.31 5.18 7.58
C ARG A 24 6.63 4.85 8.93
N ASN A 25 6.01 3.67 9.05
CA ASN A 25 5.25 3.27 10.26
C ASN A 25 4.03 4.16 10.57
N ARG A 26 3.44 4.80 9.55
CA ARG A 26 2.08 5.34 9.64
C ARG A 26 1.07 4.18 9.79
N PRO A 27 -0.14 4.43 10.32
CA PRO A 27 -1.21 3.46 10.21
C PRO A 27 -1.42 3.04 8.75
N CYS A 28 -1.82 1.79 8.54
CA CYS A 28 -2.13 1.29 7.20
C CYS A 28 -3.27 2.10 6.60
N GLU A 29 -3.02 2.73 5.47
CA GLU A 29 -4.02 3.47 4.71
C GLU A 29 -4.45 2.64 3.49
N PRO A 30 -5.72 2.70 3.08
CA PRO A 30 -6.19 2.01 1.88
C PRO A 30 -5.52 2.60 0.64
N CYS A 31 -5.24 1.73 -0.33
CA CYS A 31 -4.68 2.19 -1.60
C CYS A 31 -5.59 3.22 -2.29
N PRO A 32 -5.00 4.28 -2.87
CA PRO A 32 -5.77 5.28 -3.61
C PRO A 32 -6.34 4.70 -4.90
N ALA A 33 -7.31 5.41 -5.49
CA ALA A 33 -7.99 4.96 -6.70
C ALA A 33 -7.01 4.54 -7.82
N ASN A 34 -7.37 3.48 -8.54
CA ASN A 34 -6.58 2.86 -9.59
C ASN A 34 -5.21 2.31 -9.14
N SER A 35 -5.02 2.11 -7.85
CA SER A 35 -3.82 1.51 -7.24
C SER A 35 -4.24 0.32 -6.39
N ASP A 36 -3.39 -0.69 -6.30
CA ASP A 36 -3.60 -1.87 -5.47
C ASP A 36 -2.27 -2.36 -4.90
N SER A 37 -2.29 -2.85 -3.66
CA SER A 37 -1.16 -3.55 -3.05
C SER A 37 -1.41 -5.04 -3.15
N HIS A 38 -0.79 -5.66 -4.17
CA HIS A 38 -0.89 -7.10 -4.41
C HIS A 38 -0.29 -7.92 -3.25
N GLU A 39 0.63 -7.32 -2.51
CA GLU A 39 1.37 -7.95 -1.42
C GLU A 39 1.09 -7.20 -0.11
N ALA A 40 1.06 -7.95 1.00
CA ALA A 40 1.02 -7.36 2.32
C ALA A 40 2.40 -6.72 2.64
N GLY A 41 2.42 -5.64 3.43
CA GLY A 41 3.66 -4.99 3.85
C GLY A 41 4.25 -3.99 2.85
N LEU A 42 3.50 -3.64 1.81
CA LEU A 42 3.97 -2.66 0.84
C LEU A 42 4.00 -1.25 1.44
N ALA A 43 5.12 -0.55 1.19
CA ALA A 43 5.28 0.85 1.55
C ALA A 43 4.58 1.81 0.58
N GLU A 44 4.19 1.30 -0.60
CA GLU A 44 3.51 2.01 -1.67
C GLU A 44 2.60 1.06 -2.45
N CYS A 45 1.47 1.57 -2.96
CA CYS A 45 0.58 0.79 -3.81
C CYS A 45 1.08 0.80 -5.26
N SER A 46 0.96 -0.35 -5.94
CA SER A 46 1.25 -0.44 -7.37
C SER A 46 0.05 0.01 -8.19
N CYS A 47 0.29 0.68 -9.30
CA CYS A 47 -0.79 1.04 -10.22
C CYS A 47 -1.39 -0.21 -10.89
N LEU A 48 -2.71 -0.21 -11.04
CA LEU A 48 -3.40 -1.22 -11.82
C LEU A 48 -2.94 -1.19 -13.28
N HIS A 49 -3.09 -2.31 -13.98
CA HIS A 49 -2.67 -2.45 -15.37
C HIS A 49 -3.30 -1.37 -16.25
N GLY A 50 -2.47 -0.56 -16.93
CA GLY A 50 -2.92 0.56 -17.76
C GLY A 50 -3.01 1.91 -17.04
N TYR A 51 -2.73 1.95 -15.73
CA TYR A 51 -2.57 3.18 -14.98
C TYR A 51 -1.11 3.40 -14.60
N TYR A 52 -0.71 4.67 -14.48
CA TYR A 52 0.60 5.11 -14.08
C TYR A 52 0.51 6.30 -13.14
N ARG A 53 1.56 6.53 -12.36
CA ARG A 53 1.74 7.79 -11.65
C ARG A 53 2.37 8.79 -12.60
N ALA A 54 1.77 9.97 -12.72
CA ALA A 54 2.44 11.05 -13.44
C ALA A 54 3.71 11.46 -12.65
N PRO A 55 4.78 11.91 -13.30
CA PRO A 55 6.00 12.35 -12.60
C PRO A 55 5.79 13.59 -11.71
N LEU A 56 4.65 14.26 -11.87
CA LEU A 56 4.20 15.40 -11.06
C LEU A 56 3.32 14.96 -9.87
N ASP A 57 2.86 13.71 -9.89
CA ASP A 57 1.95 13.13 -8.91
C ASP A 57 2.76 12.41 -7.81
N SER A 58 2.32 12.51 -6.56
CA SER A 58 3.07 11.88 -5.47
C SER A 58 2.94 10.36 -5.55
N VAL A 59 3.92 9.63 -5.05
CA VAL A 59 3.82 8.16 -4.90
C VAL A 59 2.66 7.72 -3.98
N HIS A 60 1.96 8.66 -3.34
CA HIS A 60 0.80 8.47 -2.48
C HIS A 60 -0.52 8.98 -3.09
N ASP A 61 -0.47 9.61 -4.26
CA ASP A 61 -1.67 10.11 -4.95
C ASP A 61 -2.34 8.98 -5.77
N HIS A 62 -3.40 9.25 -6.53
CA HIS A 62 -4.10 8.24 -7.32
C HIS A 62 -3.38 7.92 -8.64
N CYS A 63 -3.44 6.66 -9.09
CA CYS A 63 -2.93 6.37 -10.43
C CYS A 63 -3.88 6.93 -11.50
N THR A 64 -3.30 7.47 -12.57
CA THR A 64 -4.00 8.06 -13.71
C THR A 64 -3.65 7.28 -14.99
N SER A 65 -4.52 7.34 -16.00
CA SER A 65 -4.38 6.65 -17.29
C SER A 65 -4.16 7.63 -18.43
#